data_AF-S3K4R0-F1
#
_entry.id   AF-S3K4R0-F1
#
_cell.length_a   1.000
_cell.length_b   1.000
_cell.length_c   1.000
_cell.angle_alpha   90.00
_cell.angle_beta   90.00
_cell.angle_gamma   90.00
#
_symmetry.space_group_name_H-M   'P 1'
#
loop_
_entity.id
_entity.type
_entity.pdbx_description
1 polymer ?
#
loop_
_entity_poly.entity_id
_entity_poly.type
_entity_poly.pdbx_seq_one_letter_code
_entity_poly.pdbx_strand_id
1 'polypeptide(L)'
;MKLKRTKLIVLCLVSLSAVYFTGCITLFEAIVNQSQRDALVKDAKGTPEDSVVIYGGWAAVGKMFQANTSKAPNPASFYTEKDWSVSTPLVPGGRYREYFDVSVVNTGNTVTTTYYVYGLNGNTESEFIAPEKAGIYYYGDSLLNLQSKKINNQSKNKTAKQLRDDELKALKNAYRVYAKTAWGPLFKARMEELKNEK
;
A
#
# COMPACT_ATOMS: atom_id res chain seq x y z
N MET A 1 -0.96 22.04 -49.81
CA MET A 1 0.05 21.02 -49.41
C MET A 1 -0.62 19.64 -49.46
N LYS A 2 -0.36 18.80 -50.49
CA LYS A 2 -0.98 17.48 -50.61
C LYS A 2 -0.22 16.46 -49.76
N LEU A 3 -0.79 16.04 -48.63
CA LEU A 3 -0.25 14.93 -47.85
C LEU A 3 -0.34 13.66 -48.72
N LYS A 4 0.80 13.06 -49.09
CA LYS A 4 0.83 11.80 -49.86
C LYS A 4 0.19 10.69 -49.02
N ARG A 5 -0.79 9.95 -49.58
CA ARG A 5 -1.54 8.84 -48.95
C ARG A 5 -0.67 7.91 -48.08
N THR A 6 0.55 7.62 -48.53
CA THR A 6 1.52 6.78 -47.82
C THR A 6 1.90 7.30 -46.42
N LYS A 7 2.04 8.62 -46.25
CA LYS A 7 2.35 9.22 -44.93
C LYS A 7 1.19 9.09 -43.95
N LEU A 8 -0.05 9.15 -44.45
CA LEU A 8 -1.26 8.97 -43.64
C LEU A 8 -1.38 7.52 -43.16
N ILE A 9 -1.10 6.55 -44.04
CA ILE A 9 -1.15 5.11 -43.71
C ILE A 9 -0.10 4.76 -42.64
N VAL A 10 1.14 5.26 -42.79
CA VAL A 10 2.20 5.05 -41.80
C VAL A 10 1.83 5.68 -40.46
N LEU A 11 1.29 6.90 -40.45
CA LEU A 11 0.83 7.55 -39.22
C LEU A 11 -0.29 6.72 -38.54
N CYS A 12 -1.25 6.21 -39.30
CA CYS A 12 -2.31 5.34 -38.76
C CYS A 12 -1.75 4.05 -38.19
N LEU A 13 -0.81 3.38 -38.86
CA LEU A 13 -0.19 2.15 -38.37
C LEU A 13 0.66 2.38 -37.10
N VAL A 14 1.40 3.48 -37.04
CA VAL A 14 2.17 3.87 -35.84
C VAL A 14 1.24 4.22 -34.67
N SER A 15 0.13 4.90 -34.95
CA SER A 15 -0.87 5.23 -33.92
C SER A 15 -1.58 3.97 -33.42
N LEU A 16 -1.95 3.06 -34.33
CA LEU A 16 -2.59 1.79 -33.98
C LEU A 16 -1.67 0.92 -33.14
N SER A 17 -0.40 0.79 -33.55
CA SER A 17 0.60 0.03 -32.79
C SER A 17 0.87 0.67 -31.42
N ALA A 18 0.98 1.99 -31.31
CA ALA A 18 1.10 2.67 -30.01
C ALA A 18 -0.09 2.38 -29.08
N VAL A 19 -1.33 2.36 -29.61
CA VAL A 19 -2.54 2.00 -28.86
C VAL A 19 -2.53 0.53 -28.44
N TYR A 20 -2.09 -0.39 -29.31
CA TYR A 20 -1.96 -1.81 -28.95
C TYR A 20 -0.88 -2.04 -27.89
N PHE A 21 0.28 -1.39 -28.01
CA PHE A 21 1.36 -1.52 -27.04
C PHE A 21 0.98 -0.95 -25.66
N THR A 22 0.36 0.23 -25.62
CA THR A 22 -0.14 0.81 -24.36
C THR A 22 -1.30 0.00 -23.75
N GLY A 23 -2.19 -0.54 -24.59
CA GLY A 23 -3.24 -1.46 -24.16
C GLY A 23 -2.70 -2.76 -23.55
N CYS A 24 -1.64 -3.34 -24.14
CA CYS A 24 -1.02 -4.55 -23.61
C CYS A 24 -0.31 -4.33 -22.26
N ILE A 25 0.40 -3.20 -22.11
CA ILE A 25 1.09 -2.86 -20.86
C ILE A 25 0.07 -2.66 -19.73
N THR A 26 -0.99 -1.91 -19.98
CA THR A 26 -2.06 -1.66 -18.98
C THR A 26 -2.81 -2.93 -18.61
N LEU A 27 -3.06 -3.83 -19.56
CA LEU A 27 -3.67 -5.14 -19.29
C LEU A 27 -2.76 -6.01 -18.42
N PHE A 28 -1.45 -6.02 -18.71
CA PHE A 28 -0.48 -6.79 -17.93
C PHE A 28 -0.36 -6.29 -16.49
N GLU A 29 -0.28 -4.97 -16.29
CA GLU A 29 -0.29 -4.35 -14.96
C GLU A 29 -1.57 -4.70 -14.19
N ALA A 30 -2.73 -4.65 -14.86
CA ALA A 30 -4.01 -5.03 -14.25
C ALA A 30 -4.04 -6.50 -13.82
N ILE A 31 -3.50 -7.41 -14.63
CA ILE A 31 -3.42 -8.86 -14.31
C ILE A 31 -2.49 -9.11 -13.12
N VAL A 32 -1.31 -8.47 -13.09
CA VAL A 32 -0.35 -8.63 -11.98
C VAL A 32 -0.95 -8.12 -10.68
N ASN A 33 -1.56 -6.93 -10.70
CA ASN A 33 -2.22 -6.34 -9.54
C ASN A 33 -3.39 -7.20 -9.03
N GLN A 34 -4.17 -7.77 -9.95
CA GLN A 34 -5.27 -8.67 -9.62
C GLN A 34 -4.77 -9.95 -8.94
N SER A 35 -3.69 -10.56 -9.44
CA SER A 35 -3.08 -11.76 -8.86
C SER A 35 -2.55 -11.52 -7.44
N GLN A 36 -1.85 -10.40 -7.22
CA GLN A 36 -1.35 -10.03 -5.88
C GLN A 36 -2.50 -9.77 -4.90
N ARG A 37 -3.57 -9.12 -5.36
CA ARG A 37 -4.77 -8.89 -4.54
C ARG A 37 -5.43 -10.21 -4.13
N ASP A 38 -5.59 -11.13 -5.08
CA ASP A 38 -6.24 -12.40 -4.82
C ASP A 38 -5.38 -13.28 -3.89
N ALA A 39 -4.05 -13.22 -4.01
CA ALA A 39 -3.13 -13.85 -3.07
C ALA A 39 -3.26 -13.27 -1.64
N LEU A 40 -3.28 -11.94 -1.51
CA LEU A 40 -3.47 -11.26 -0.22
C LEU A 40 -4.76 -11.72 0.47
N VAL A 41 -5.87 -11.74 -0.26
CA VAL A 41 -7.18 -12.11 0.29
C VAL A 41 -7.31 -13.61 0.57
N LYS A 42 -6.67 -14.45 -0.24
CA LYS A 42 -6.64 -15.91 -0.02
C LYS A 42 -5.87 -16.27 1.26
N ASP A 43 -4.77 -15.58 1.51
CA ASP A 43 -3.91 -15.83 2.67
C ASP A 43 -4.31 -15.02 3.91
N ALA A 44 -5.20 -14.01 3.74
CA ALA A 44 -5.80 -13.24 4.82
C ALA A 44 -6.64 -14.14 5.73
N LYS A 45 -6.10 -14.44 6.91
CA LYS A 45 -6.84 -15.06 8.01
C LYS A 45 -7.30 -13.98 8.97
N GLY A 46 -8.55 -14.02 9.38
CA GLY A 46 -9.10 -13.09 10.37
C GLY A 46 -10.39 -12.41 9.91
N THR A 47 -11.17 -12.00 10.90
CA THR A 47 -12.48 -11.36 10.76
C THR A 47 -12.46 -9.96 11.37
N PRO A 48 -13.40 -9.07 10.99
CA PRO A 48 -13.52 -7.75 11.61
C PRO A 48 -13.63 -7.76 13.14
N GLU A 49 -14.11 -8.85 13.72
CA GLU A 49 -14.36 -9.00 15.15
C GLU A 49 -13.12 -9.42 15.96
N ASP A 50 -12.13 -10.05 15.33
CA ASP A 50 -10.98 -10.67 16.02
C ASP A 50 -9.61 -10.18 15.53
N SER A 51 -9.59 -9.35 14.50
CA SER A 51 -8.36 -8.95 13.82
C SER A 51 -8.31 -7.46 13.53
N VAL A 52 -7.13 -6.99 13.14
CA VAL A 52 -6.91 -5.59 12.77
C VAL A 52 -6.45 -5.48 11.33
N VAL A 53 -7.08 -4.63 10.53
CA VAL A 53 -6.59 -4.26 9.20
C VAL A 53 -6.13 -2.81 9.22
N ILE A 54 -4.91 -2.58 8.74
CA ILE A 54 -4.28 -1.27 8.66
C ILE A 54 -4.26 -0.84 7.19
N TYR A 55 -4.63 0.40 6.90
CA TYR A 55 -4.63 0.97 5.53
C TYR A 55 -4.16 2.42 5.54
N GLY A 56 -3.48 2.92 4.49
CA GLY A 56 -3.15 4.34 4.46
C GLY A 56 -2.08 4.80 3.47
N GLY A 57 -1.54 6.01 3.71
CA GLY A 57 -0.67 6.77 2.82
C GLY A 57 0.82 6.46 2.99
N TRP A 58 1.42 5.96 1.90
CA TRP A 58 2.75 5.41 1.66
C TRP A 58 3.28 4.33 2.62
N ALA A 59 4.27 3.62 2.10
CA ALA A 59 4.53 2.20 2.21
C ALA A 59 6.05 2.00 2.21
N ALA A 60 6.61 1.97 3.40
CA ALA A 60 7.91 1.39 3.70
C ALA A 60 7.90 1.10 5.19
N VAL A 61 6.94 0.28 5.60
CA VAL A 61 7.32 -0.70 6.59
C VAL A 61 7.75 -1.85 5.71
N GLY A 62 9.06 -1.92 5.50
CA GLY A 62 9.71 -3.03 4.88
C GLY A 62 9.15 -4.34 5.42
N LYS A 63 9.34 -5.46 4.72
CA LYS A 63 8.63 -6.70 5.04
C LYS A 63 8.74 -6.98 6.53
N MET A 64 7.60 -7.17 7.19
CA MET A 64 7.53 -7.26 8.65
C MET A 64 7.15 -8.65 9.09
N PHE A 65 7.49 -8.99 10.32
CA PHE A 65 7.06 -10.23 10.96
C PHE A 65 6.52 -9.95 12.36
N GLN A 66 5.59 -10.78 12.81
CA GLN A 66 5.11 -10.76 14.18
C GLN A 66 6.22 -11.24 15.12
N ALA A 67 6.74 -10.37 15.97
CA ALA A 67 7.90 -10.62 16.83
C ALA A 67 7.54 -11.31 18.16
N ASN A 68 6.31 -11.16 18.65
CA ASN A 68 5.86 -11.73 19.92
C ASN A 68 5.17 -13.10 19.78
N THR A 69 5.72 -13.99 18.95
CA THR A 69 5.15 -15.32 18.69
C THR A 69 5.94 -16.43 19.37
N SER A 70 5.25 -17.44 19.90
CA SER A 70 5.85 -18.70 20.37
C SER A 70 6.13 -19.70 19.23
N LYS A 71 5.79 -19.33 17.99
CA LYS A 71 5.94 -20.13 16.76
C LYS A 71 6.86 -19.41 15.77
N ALA A 72 7.01 -19.97 14.58
CA ALA A 72 7.72 -19.29 13.50
C ALA A 72 7.11 -17.89 13.25
N PRO A 73 7.96 -16.85 13.06
CA PRO A 73 7.53 -15.50 12.71
C PRO A 73 6.53 -15.50 11.54
N ASN A 74 5.34 -14.93 11.77
CA ASN A 74 4.36 -14.77 10.69
C ASN A 74 4.60 -13.43 10.00
N PRO A 75 4.99 -13.41 8.70
CA PRO A 75 5.17 -12.16 8.00
C PRO A 75 3.83 -11.41 7.88
N ALA A 76 3.82 -10.12 8.19
CA ALA A 76 2.71 -9.27 7.82
C ALA A 76 2.79 -9.02 6.31
N SER A 77 1.78 -9.46 5.57
CA SER A 77 1.66 -9.16 4.15
C SER A 77 0.90 -7.86 3.98
N PHE A 78 1.48 -6.94 3.21
CA PHE A 78 0.85 -5.70 2.78
C PHE A 78 0.69 -5.74 1.27
N TYR A 79 -0.50 -5.38 0.79
CA TYR A 79 -0.70 -5.03 -0.61
C TYR A 79 -0.42 -3.55 -0.76
N THR A 80 0.52 -3.21 -1.64
CA THR A 80 0.99 -1.85 -1.87
C THR A 80 0.82 -1.52 -3.34
N GLU A 81 0.19 -0.39 -3.64
CA GLU A 81 0.10 0.14 -4.99
C GLU A 81 0.35 1.65 -4.94
N LYS A 82 1.37 2.13 -5.66
CA LYS A 82 1.75 3.56 -5.69
C LYS A 82 1.99 4.13 -4.28
N ASP A 83 1.14 5.06 -3.85
CA ASP A 83 1.25 5.84 -2.62
C ASP A 83 0.35 5.34 -1.49
N TRP A 84 -0.17 4.11 -1.57
CA TRP A 84 -0.99 3.54 -0.50
C TRP A 84 -0.70 2.06 -0.26
N SER A 85 -1.07 1.60 0.93
CA SER A 85 -1.00 0.18 1.31
C SER A 85 -2.19 -0.27 2.14
N VAL A 86 -2.43 -1.58 2.17
CA VAL A 86 -3.35 -2.25 3.10
C VAL A 86 -2.77 -3.58 3.57
N SER A 87 -2.90 -3.86 4.86
CA SER A 87 -2.43 -5.12 5.45
C SER A 87 -3.39 -6.28 5.20
N THR A 88 -2.88 -7.50 5.28
CA THR A 88 -3.65 -8.66 5.74
C THR A 88 -4.17 -8.43 7.17
N PRO A 89 -5.20 -9.15 7.63
CA PRO A 89 -5.63 -9.03 9.01
C PRO A 89 -4.49 -9.45 9.97
N LEU A 90 -4.25 -8.59 10.94
CA LEU A 90 -3.19 -8.68 11.93
C LEU A 90 -3.78 -9.09 13.28
N VAL A 91 -2.93 -9.68 14.11
CA VAL A 91 -3.29 -10.03 15.49
C VAL A 91 -3.43 -8.72 16.29
N PRO A 92 -4.57 -8.49 16.96
CA PRO A 92 -4.72 -7.31 17.81
C PRO A 92 -3.65 -7.28 18.92
N GLY A 93 -3.04 -6.12 19.14
CA GLY A 93 -1.90 -5.98 20.06
C GLY A 93 -0.61 -6.69 19.61
N GLY A 94 -0.60 -7.27 18.40
CA GLY A 94 0.57 -7.93 17.84
C GLY A 94 1.72 -6.93 17.64
N ARG A 95 2.93 -7.30 18.06
CA ARG A 95 4.15 -6.51 17.83
C ARG A 95 4.82 -7.02 16.58
N TYR A 96 5.03 -6.13 15.62
CA TYR A 96 5.58 -6.44 14.31
C TYR A 96 6.87 -5.67 14.09
N ARG A 97 7.91 -6.36 13.61
CA ARG A 97 9.23 -5.80 13.34
C ARG A 97 9.60 -5.94 11.88
N GLU A 98 10.32 -4.96 11.37
CA GLU A 98 10.84 -4.99 10.01
C GLU A 98 11.99 -6.01 9.91
N TYR A 99 11.92 -6.89 8.91
CA TYR A 99 13.03 -7.81 8.58
C TYR A 99 13.74 -7.43 7.28
N PHE A 100 13.16 -6.53 6.48
CA PHE A 100 13.71 -6.10 5.20
C PHE A 100 13.22 -4.72 4.76
N ASP A 101 14.08 -3.74 4.54
CA ASP A 101 13.73 -2.41 4.00
C ASP A 101 14.51 -2.08 2.71
N VAL A 102 13.95 -1.19 1.88
CA VAL A 102 14.59 -0.64 0.69
C VAL A 102 14.52 0.89 0.71
N SER A 103 15.68 1.53 0.82
CA SER A 103 15.81 2.99 0.73
C SER A 103 16.36 3.39 -0.63
N VAL A 104 15.65 4.25 -1.35
CA VAL A 104 16.12 4.84 -2.63
C VAL A 104 16.38 6.33 -2.42
N VAL A 105 17.63 6.75 -2.62
CA VAL A 105 18.03 8.17 -2.55
C VAL A 105 18.47 8.62 -3.93
N ASN A 106 17.86 9.70 -4.44
CA ASN A 106 18.24 10.32 -5.71
C ASN A 106 18.86 11.69 -5.43
N THR A 107 20.13 11.88 -5.79
CA THR A 107 20.84 13.15 -5.66
C THR A 107 21.08 13.81 -7.02
N GLY A 108 20.15 13.64 -7.96
CA GLY A 108 20.19 14.17 -9.32
C GLY A 108 21.03 13.32 -10.28
N ASN A 109 22.33 13.20 -10.00
CA ASN A 109 23.28 12.48 -10.86
C ASN A 109 23.49 11.01 -10.48
N THR A 110 22.99 10.60 -9.31
CA THR A 110 23.15 9.25 -8.78
C THR A 110 21.85 8.82 -8.12
N VAL A 111 21.43 7.59 -8.42
CA VAL A 111 20.38 6.88 -7.70
C VAL A 111 21.06 5.79 -6.86
N THR A 112 20.94 5.89 -5.54
CA THR A 112 21.44 4.89 -4.60
C THR A 112 20.28 4.11 -4.02
N THR A 113 20.23 2.82 -4.32
CA THR A 113 19.30 1.87 -3.70
C THR A 113 20.04 1.10 -2.62
N THR A 114 19.59 1.22 -1.37
CA THR A 114 20.13 0.50 -0.22
C THR A 114 19.12 -0.54 0.25
N TYR A 115 19.56 -1.79 0.38
CA TYR A 115 18.78 -2.88 0.93
C TYR A 115 19.21 -3.14 2.37
N TYR A 116 18.28 -3.07 3.31
CA TYR A 116 18.51 -3.41 4.70
C TYR A 116 17.88 -4.77 4.98
N VAL A 117 18.67 -5.75 5.43
CA VAL A 117 18.19 -7.09 5.81
C VAL A 117 18.44 -7.26 7.31
N TYR A 118 17.37 -7.27 8.10
CA TYR A 118 17.45 -7.41 9.57
C TYR A 118 17.20 -8.85 10.05
N GLY A 119 16.77 -9.73 9.13
CA GLY A 119 16.48 -11.14 9.41
C GLY A 119 15.22 -11.33 10.27
N LEU A 120 14.78 -12.57 10.42
CA LEU A 120 13.57 -12.93 11.19
C LEU A 120 13.70 -12.71 12.72
N ASN A 121 14.89 -12.34 13.19
CA ASN A 121 15.13 -11.95 14.58
C ASN A 121 14.94 -10.43 14.78
N GLY A 122 14.76 -9.67 13.70
CA GLY A 122 14.39 -8.25 13.73
C GLY A 122 15.34 -7.41 14.57
N ASN A 123 16.63 -7.42 14.21
CA ASN A 123 17.61 -6.53 14.83
C ASN A 123 17.46 -5.10 14.24
N THR A 124 16.28 -4.55 14.42
CA THR A 124 15.86 -3.21 13.98
C THR A 124 15.13 -2.52 15.13
N GLU A 125 15.29 -1.20 15.22
CA GLU A 125 14.48 -0.35 16.10
C GLU A 125 13.10 -0.04 15.49
N SER A 126 12.88 -0.38 14.21
CA SER A 126 11.62 -0.18 13.50
C SER A 126 10.60 -1.24 13.89
N GLU A 127 9.68 -0.87 14.78
CA GLU A 127 8.62 -1.74 15.27
C GLU A 127 7.27 -1.05 15.36
N PHE A 128 6.21 -1.75 14.97
CA PHE A 128 4.84 -1.30 15.18
C PHE A 128 4.07 -2.28 16.05
N ILE A 129 3.14 -1.73 16.81
CA ILE A 129 2.18 -2.51 17.59
C ILE A 129 0.82 -2.28 16.95
N ALA A 130 0.18 -3.35 16.51
CA ALA A 130 -1.18 -3.26 16.00
C ALA A 130 -2.12 -2.82 17.14
N PRO A 131 -3.17 -2.02 16.86
CA PRO A 131 -4.21 -1.70 17.83
C PRO A 131 -4.72 -2.94 18.58
N GLU A 132 -5.01 -2.79 19.87
CA GLU A 132 -5.51 -3.90 20.69
C GLU A 132 -6.96 -4.29 20.36
N LYS A 133 -7.74 -3.35 19.83
CA LYS A 133 -9.13 -3.57 19.46
C LYS A 133 -9.22 -3.94 17.99
N ALA A 134 -9.99 -4.99 17.69
CA ALA A 134 -10.28 -5.39 16.31
C ALA A 134 -10.97 -4.28 15.50
N GLY A 135 -10.73 -4.26 14.18
CA GLY A 135 -11.32 -3.28 13.27
C GLY A 135 -10.37 -2.79 12.18
N ILE A 136 -10.78 -1.72 11.50
CA ILE A 136 -9.97 -1.06 10.46
C ILE A 136 -9.35 0.22 11.00
N TYR A 137 -8.10 0.49 10.64
CA TYR A 137 -7.36 1.65 11.14
C TYR A 137 -6.62 2.36 10.02
N TYR A 138 -6.88 3.67 9.90
CA TYR A 138 -6.16 4.52 8.97
C TYR A 138 -4.76 4.85 9.52
N TYR A 139 -3.79 4.58 8.68
CA TYR A 139 -2.37 4.83 8.85
C TYR A 139 -1.98 6.01 7.96
N GLY A 140 -2.34 7.22 8.40
CA GLY A 140 -1.91 8.48 7.77
C GLY A 140 -0.52 8.91 8.25
N ASP A 141 -0.30 10.23 8.39
CA ASP A 141 0.94 10.83 8.90
C ASP A 141 1.21 10.58 10.41
N SER A 142 0.37 9.78 11.09
CA SER A 142 0.35 9.65 12.57
C SER A 142 1.47 8.80 13.18
N LEU A 143 2.26 8.10 12.37
CA LEU A 143 3.38 7.28 12.84
C LEU A 143 4.73 7.80 12.35
N LEU A 144 5.01 9.05 12.73
CA LEU A 144 6.36 9.62 12.82
C LEU A 144 7.33 8.72 13.64
N ASN A 145 6.81 7.80 14.46
CA ASN A 145 7.63 6.87 15.25
C ASN A 145 8.02 5.57 14.50
N LEU A 146 7.40 5.27 13.36
CA LEU A 146 7.82 4.17 12.47
C LEU A 146 8.74 4.62 11.33
N GLN A 147 8.80 5.91 11.08
CA GLN A 147 9.72 6.45 10.11
C GLN A 147 11.13 6.30 10.68
N SER A 148 12.05 5.68 9.92
CA SER A 148 13.47 5.80 10.21
C SER A 148 13.78 7.29 10.47
N LYS A 149 14.66 7.61 11.43
CA LYS A 149 15.00 9.00 11.80
C LYS A 149 15.28 9.92 10.60
N LYS A 150 15.59 9.37 9.42
CA LYS A 150 15.80 10.07 8.14
C LYS A 150 14.54 10.67 7.50
N ILE A 151 13.34 10.15 7.73
CA ILE A 151 12.11 10.54 7.00
C ILE A 151 11.21 11.51 7.79
N ASN A 152 11.50 11.72 9.07
CA ASN A 152 10.77 12.57 10.04
C ASN A 152 10.53 14.05 9.64
N ASN A 153 10.98 14.49 8.47
CA ASN A 153 10.84 15.87 7.99
C ASN A 153 9.73 16.07 6.93
N GLN A 154 8.97 15.04 6.54
CA GLN A 154 8.01 15.18 5.42
C GLN A 154 6.58 15.60 5.80
N SER A 155 6.12 15.50 7.05
CA SER A 155 4.66 15.60 7.35
C SER A 155 4.15 16.88 8.02
N LYS A 156 4.91 17.98 8.10
CA LYS A 156 4.50 19.08 9.01
C LYS A 156 3.42 20.05 8.51
N ASN A 157 2.97 20.00 7.25
CA ASN A 157 2.10 21.06 6.66
C ASN A 157 0.85 20.56 5.91
N LYS A 158 0.08 19.59 6.45
CA LYS A 158 -1.24 19.24 5.87
C LYS A 158 -2.39 19.80 6.70
N THR A 159 -3.42 20.31 6.02
CA THR A 159 -4.70 20.74 6.62
C THR A 159 -5.59 19.55 6.95
N ALA A 160 -6.56 19.73 7.87
CA ALA A 160 -7.54 18.69 8.21
C ALA A 160 -8.30 18.17 6.98
N LYS A 161 -8.62 19.06 6.03
CA LYS A 161 -9.26 18.68 4.76
C LYS A 161 -8.36 17.77 3.93
N GLN A 162 -7.08 18.09 3.81
CA GLN A 162 -6.12 17.25 3.08
C GLN A 162 -5.94 15.87 3.73
N LEU A 163 -5.88 15.81 5.07
CA LEU A 163 -5.81 14.54 5.78
C LEU A 163 -7.06 13.67 5.55
N ARG A 164 -8.24 14.29 5.54
CA ARG A 164 -9.50 13.60 5.21
C ARG A 164 -9.53 13.10 3.78
N ASP A 165 -9.10 13.92 2.82
CA ASP A 165 -9.04 13.54 1.41
C ASP A 165 -8.03 12.39 1.17
N ASP A 166 -6.89 12.41 1.87
CA ASP A 166 -5.89 11.34 1.86
C ASP A 166 -6.46 10.03 2.42
N GLU A 167 -7.19 10.07 3.54
CA GLU A 167 -7.86 8.89 4.11
C GLU A 167 -8.93 8.35 3.16
N LEU A 168 -9.78 9.23 2.59
CA LEU A 168 -10.81 8.85 1.63
C LEU A 168 -10.21 8.16 0.40
N LYS A 169 -9.06 8.63 -0.09
CA LYS A 169 -8.34 7.98 -1.20
C LYS A 169 -7.86 6.60 -0.79
N ALA A 170 -7.24 6.45 0.38
CA ALA A 170 -6.75 5.16 0.87
C ALA A 170 -7.90 4.17 1.11
N LEU A 171 -9.01 4.61 1.69
CA LEU A 171 -10.21 3.80 1.90
C LEU A 171 -10.80 3.23 0.61
N LYS A 172 -10.93 4.07 -0.43
CA LYS A 172 -11.44 3.61 -1.73
C LYS A 172 -10.58 2.49 -2.30
N ASN A 173 -9.27 2.59 -2.12
CA ASN A 173 -8.33 1.58 -2.60
C ASN A 173 -8.35 0.31 -1.74
N ALA A 174 -8.32 0.43 -0.41
CA ALA A 174 -8.44 -0.71 0.50
C ALA A 174 -9.78 -1.45 0.32
N TYR A 175 -10.87 -0.71 0.09
CA TYR A 175 -12.18 -1.30 -0.24
C TYR A 175 -12.12 -2.14 -1.51
N ARG A 176 -11.38 -1.74 -2.55
CA ARG A 176 -11.23 -2.57 -3.77
C ARG A 176 -10.59 -3.93 -3.50
N VAL A 177 -9.71 -4.01 -2.50
CA VAL A 177 -9.09 -5.27 -2.05
C VAL A 177 -10.09 -6.12 -1.28
N TYR A 178 -10.81 -5.50 -0.35
CA TYR A 178 -11.65 -6.21 0.62
C TYR A 178 -13.15 -6.25 0.28
N ALA A 179 -13.58 -5.72 -0.88
CA ALA A 179 -14.99 -5.51 -1.22
C ALA A 179 -15.87 -6.77 -1.09
N LYS A 180 -15.31 -7.94 -1.38
CA LYS A 180 -16.01 -9.24 -1.35
C LYS A 180 -15.72 -10.05 -0.08
N THR A 181 -15.34 -9.38 1.00
CA THR A 181 -15.01 -10.01 2.29
C THR A 181 -15.86 -9.40 3.41
N ALA A 182 -15.79 -9.98 4.61
CA ALA A 182 -16.42 -9.42 5.82
C ALA A 182 -15.91 -8.01 6.17
N TRP A 183 -14.73 -7.61 5.67
CA TRP A 183 -14.14 -6.29 5.88
C TRP A 183 -14.76 -5.19 5.00
N GLY A 184 -15.32 -5.56 3.84
CA GLY A 184 -15.88 -4.61 2.88
C GLY A 184 -16.91 -3.62 3.48
N PRO A 185 -17.88 -4.10 4.29
CA PRO A 185 -18.81 -3.23 5.00
C PRO A 185 -18.16 -2.19 5.92
N LEU A 186 -17.09 -2.54 6.65
CA LEU A 186 -16.40 -1.60 7.54
C LEU A 186 -15.74 -0.48 6.75
N PHE A 187 -15.02 -0.82 5.67
CA PHE A 187 -14.42 0.18 4.79
C PHE A 187 -15.47 1.10 4.17
N LYS A 188 -16.62 0.55 3.77
CA LYS A 188 -17.74 1.34 3.25
C LYS A 188 -18.31 2.28 4.30
N ALA A 189 -18.54 1.80 5.53
CA ALA A 189 -19.06 2.62 6.63
C ALA A 189 -18.12 3.80 6.94
N ARG A 190 -16.82 3.55 7.05
CA ARG A 190 -15.82 4.60 7.33
C ARG A 190 -15.73 5.64 6.20
N MET A 191 -15.89 5.23 4.94
CA MET A 191 -15.97 6.18 3.83
C MET A 191 -17.18 7.12 3.94
N GLU A 192 -18.33 6.60 4.37
CA GLU A 192 -19.53 7.42 4.57
C GLU A 192 -19.40 8.35 5.78
N GLU A 193 -18.77 7.88 6.87
CA GLU A 193 -18.44 8.75 8.02
C GLU A 193 -17.62 9.96 7.61
N LEU A 194 -16.50 9.75 6.91
CA LEU A 194 -15.61 10.84 6.48
C LEU A 194 -16.28 11.84 5.53
N LYS A 195 -17.18 11.39 4.66
CA LYS A 195 -17.94 12.30 3.79
C LYS A 195 -18.89 13.20 4.57
N ASN A 196 -19.35 12.74 5.74
CA ASN A 196 -20.32 13.44 6.58
C ASN A 196 -19.66 14.26 7.69
N GLU A 197 -18.36 14.08 7.93
CA GLU A 197 -17.60 14.98 8.80
C GLU A 197 -17.63 16.40 8.20
N LYS A 198 -17.93 17.41 9.02
CA LYS A 198 -17.94 18.82 8.61
C LYS A 198 -16.54 19.43 8.61
#